data_AF-A0A2N5YLB6-F1
#
_entry.id   AF-A0A2N5YLB6-F1
#
_cell.length_a   1.000
_cell.length_b   1.000
_cell.length_c   1.000
_cell.angle_alpha   90.00
_cell.angle_beta   90.00
_cell.angle_gamma   90.00
#
_symmetry.space_group_name_H-M   'P 1'
#
loop_
_entity.id
_entity.type
_entity.pdbx_description
1 polymer ?
#
loop_
_entity_poly.entity_id
_entity_poly.type
_entity_poly.pdbx_seq_one_letter_code
_entity_poly.pdbx_strand_id
1 'polypeptide(L)'
;ALFSFSKLPIKLSLIIGILGIILSIGGASIVIYKKIIGDAITGWTSTMLAMFFFGSVQLFFLGIMGEYVYRIFVEAKERPIYIVRKLHENSEE
;
A
#
# COMPACT_ATOMS: atom_id res chain seq x y z
N ALA A 1 15.31 -7.26 -12.92
CA ALA A 1 15.57 -7.90 -11.60
C ALA A 1 14.94 -7.19 -10.40
N LEU A 2 14.71 -5.85 -10.43
CA LEU A 2 14.19 -5.10 -9.26
C LEU A 2 12.74 -5.42 -8.85
N PHE A 3 11.86 -5.81 -9.79
CA PHE A 3 10.45 -6.11 -9.53
C PHE A 3 10.12 -7.60 -9.32
N SER A 4 11.06 -8.52 -9.54
CA SER A 4 10.75 -9.96 -9.70
C SER A 4 10.63 -10.73 -8.37
N PHE A 5 11.11 -10.16 -7.25
CA PHE A 5 11.13 -10.85 -5.95
C PHE A 5 10.91 -9.95 -4.73
N SER A 6 10.71 -8.64 -4.91
CA SER A 6 10.80 -7.70 -3.79
C SER A 6 9.42 -7.19 -3.36
N LYS A 7 9.12 -7.26 -2.06
CA LYS A 7 7.92 -6.66 -1.44
C LYS A 7 7.99 -5.13 -1.34
N LEU A 8 9.12 -4.54 -1.74
CA LEU A 8 9.41 -3.11 -1.65
C LEU A 8 8.34 -2.22 -2.32
N PRO A 9 7.99 -2.41 -3.61
CA PRO A 9 6.99 -1.57 -4.28
C PRO A 9 5.61 -1.61 -3.60
N ILE A 10 5.22 -2.77 -3.06
CA ILE A 10 3.94 -2.95 -2.36
C ILE A 10 3.93 -2.20 -1.03
N LYS A 11 5.02 -2.29 -0.26
CA LYS A 11 5.17 -1.51 0.97
C LYS A 11 5.20 0.00 0.69
N LEU A 12 5.80 0.40 -0.43
CA LEU A 12 5.88 1.79 -0.82
C LEU A 12 4.50 2.38 -1.10
N SER A 13 3.62 1.67 -1.83
CA SER A 13 2.28 2.15 -2.12
C SER A 13 1.42 2.28 -0.86
N LEU A 14 1.56 1.38 0.13
CA LEU A 14 0.93 1.52 1.44
C LEU A 14 1.42 2.79 2.17
N ILE A 15 2.73 3.02 2.23
CA ILE A 15 3.31 4.19 2.91
C ILE A 15 2.88 5.49 2.23
N ILE A 16 2.93 5.54 0.90
CA ILE A 16 2.51 6.71 0.11
C ILE A 16 1.01 6.95 0.27
N GLY A 17 0.19 5.89 0.29
CA GLY A 17 -1.25 6.00 0.55
C GLY A 17 -1.55 6.60 1.91
N ILE A 18 -0.88 6.13 2.97
CA ILE A 18 -1.03 6.66 4.33
C ILE A 18 -0.58 8.13 4.42
N LEU A 19 0.57 8.47 3.83
CA LEU A 19 1.04 9.85 3.75
C LEU A 19 0.04 10.75 3.00
N GLY A 20 -0.52 10.25 1.89
CA GLY A 20 -1.57 10.94 1.13
C GLY A 20 -2.82 11.22 1.97
N ILE A 21 -3.26 10.27 2.78
CA ILE A 21 -4.41 10.46 3.69
C ILE A 21 -4.11 11.57 4.71
N ILE A 22 -2.92 11.58 5.31
CA ILE A 22 -2.50 12.62 6.26
C ILE A 22 -2.47 14.00 5.58
N LEU A 23 -1.91 14.08 4.36
CA LEU A 23 -1.89 15.32 3.59
C LEU A 23 -3.29 15.79 3.19
N SER A 24 -4.19 14.87 2.86
CA SER A 24 -5.59 15.17 2.55
C SER A 24 -6.33 15.75 3.76
N ILE A 25 -6.08 15.22 4.97
CA ILE A 25 -6.60 15.78 6.23
C ILE A 25 -6.05 17.18 6.47
N GLY A 26 -4.74 17.39 6.26
CA GLY A 26 -4.12 18.72 6.36
C GLY A 26 -4.73 19.72 5.37
N GLY A 27 -4.95 19.29 4.13
CA GLY A 27 -5.66 20.04 3.10
C GLY A 27 -7.07 20.40 3.55
N ALA A 28 -7.83 19.45 4.11
CA ALA A 28 -9.20 19.67 4.60
C ALA A 28 -9.25 20.79 5.65
N SER A 29 -8.30 20.79 6.58
CA SER A 29 -8.17 21.84 7.61
C SER A 29 -7.96 23.23 7.00
N ILE A 30 -7.13 23.34 5.97
CA ILE A 30 -6.89 24.60 5.23
C ILE A 30 -8.17 25.06 4.52
N VAL A 31 -8.93 24.12 3.91
CA VAL A 31 -10.21 24.45 3.26
C VAL A 31 -11.21 25.02 4.26
N ILE A 32 -11.34 24.38 5.42
CA ILE A 32 -12.25 24.81 6.49
C ILE A 32 -11.83 26.20 6.98
N TYR A 33 -10.53 26.43 7.20
CA TYR A 33 -9.99 27.73 7.59
C TYR A 33 -10.31 28.82 6.55
N LYS A 34 -10.07 28.57 5.26
CA LYS A 34 -10.38 29.52 4.19
C LYS A 34 -11.89 29.79 4.05
N LYS A 35 -12.73 28.78 4.30
CA LYS A 35 -14.19 28.94 4.32
C LYS A 35 -14.65 29.88 5.44
N ILE A 36 -14.00 29.83 6.62
CA ILE A 36 -14.31 30.71 7.76
C ILE A 36 -13.90 32.17 7.47
N ILE A 37 -12.80 32.38 6.75
CA ILE A 37 -12.28 33.72 6.41
C ILE A 37 -13.02 34.37 5.22
N GLY A 38 -13.87 33.60 4.51
CA GLY A 38 -14.64 34.12 3.37
C GLY A 38 -13.85 34.24 2.07
N ASP A 39 -12.60 33.77 2.04
CA ASP A 39 -11.67 33.86 0.90
C ASP A 39 -11.58 32.53 0.13
N ALA A 40 -12.67 31.77 0.14
CA ALA A 40 -12.74 30.45 -0.46
C ALA A 40 -13.19 30.53 -1.92
N ILE A 41 -12.29 30.18 -2.85
CA ILE A 41 -12.65 29.97 -4.26
C ILE A 41 -13.64 28.81 -4.32
N THR A 42 -14.87 29.13 -4.74
CA THR A 42 -16.01 28.23 -4.73
C THR A 42 -15.78 27.08 -5.72
N GLY A 43 -16.10 25.85 -5.32
CA GLY A 43 -16.00 24.66 -6.18
C GLY A 43 -14.60 24.08 -6.36
N TRP A 44 -13.55 24.89 -6.59
CA TRP A 44 -12.19 24.38 -6.80
C TRP A 44 -11.65 23.65 -5.57
N THR A 45 -11.83 24.28 -4.41
CA THR A 45 -11.25 23.82 -3.15
C THR A 45 -11.87 22.49 -2.67
N SER A 46 -13.18 22.34 -2.80
CA SER A 46 -13.88 21.08 -2.45
C SER A 46 -13.57 19.95 -3.43
N THR A 47 -13.43 20.27 -4.72
CA THR A 47 -13.14 19.26 -5.75
C THR A 47 -11.72 18.72 -5.62
N MET A 48 -10.73 19.60 -5.40
CA MET A 48 -9.35 19.18 -5.13
C MET A 48 -9.27 18.30 -3.88
N LEU A 49 -9.97 18.68 -2.80
CA LEU A 49 -9.98 17.89 -1.59
C LEU A 49 -10.55 16.48 -1.81
N ALA A 50 -11.68 16.38 -2.52
CA ALA A 50 -12.27 15.09 -2.88
C ALA A 50 -11.31 14.24 -3.72
N MET A 51 -10.68 14.83 -4.74
CA MET A 51 -9.69 14.12 -5.58
C MET A 51 -8.51 13.59 -4.76
N PHE A 52 -7.92 14.40 -3.88
CA PHE A 52 -6.81 13.96 -3.02
C PHE A 52 -7.25 12.88 -2.03
N PHE A 53 -8.43 13.01 -1.44
CA PHE A 53 -8.97 12.01 -0.51
C PHE A 53 -9.17 10.66 -1.21
N PHE A 54 -9.92 10.64 -2.33
CA PHE A 54 -10.17 9.42 -3.07
C PHE A 54 -8.89 8.83 -3.66
N GLY A 55 -7.96 9.65 -4.15
CA GLY A 55 -6.67 9.18 -4.66
C GLY A 55 -5.80 8.51 -3.57
N SER A 56 -5.80 9.05 -2.35
CA SER A 56 -5.05 8.49 -1.23
C SER A 56 -5.66 7.17 -0.75
N VAL A 57 -6.99 7.11 -0.65
CA VAL A 57 -7.72 5.88 -0.34
C VAL A 57 -7.48 4.80 -1.39
N GLN A 58 -7.49 5.16 -2.68
CA GLN A 58 -7.20 4.23 -3.78
C GLN A 58 -5.78 3.66 -3.67
N LEU A 59 -4.76 4.49 -3.42
CA LEU A 59 -3.37 4.04 -3.25
C LEU A 59 -3.21 3.10 -2.05
N PHE A 60 -3.89 3.40 -0.94
CA PHE A 60 -3.89 2.54 0.24
C PHE A 60 -4.45 1.15 -0.09
N PHE A 61 -5.63 1.07 -0.71
CA PHE A 61 -6.22 -0.20 -1.13
C PHE A 61 -5.38 -0.93 -2.18
N LEU A 62 -4.73 -0.20 -3.10
CA LEU A 62 -3.84 -0.79 -4.08
C LEU A 62 -2.61 -1.45 -3.41
N GLY A 63 -2.11 -0.86 -2.33
CA GLY A 63 -1.06 -1.46 -1.49
C GLY A 63 -1.50 -2.74 -0.80
N ILE A 64 -2.70 -2.76 -0.22
CA ILE A 64 -3.29 -3.97 0.38
C ILE A 64 -3.43 -5.07 -0.68
N MET A 65 -4.04 -4.76 -1.82
CA MET A 65 -4.24 -5.70 -2.93
C MET A 65 -2.91 -6.24 -3.45
N GLY A 66 -1.89 -5.38 -3.58
CA GLY A 66 -0.54 -5.79 -3.96
C GLY A 66 0.07 -6.83 -3.00
N GLU A 67 -0.19 -6.70 -1.70
CA GLU A 67 0.30 -7.65 -0.71
C GLU A 67 -0.39 -9.02 -0.81
N TYR A 68 -1.70 -9.03 -1.09
CA TYR A 68 -2.43 -10.27 -1.38
C TYR A 68 -1.92 -10.94 -2.65
N VAL A 69 -1.75 -10.20 -3.74
CA VAL A 69 -1.22 -10.73 -5.01
C VAL A 69 0.19 -11.29 -4.81
N TYR A 70 1.03 -10.63 -4.01
CA TYR A 70 2.36 -11.15 -3.68
C TYR A 70 2.30 -12.47 -2.92
N ARG A 71 1.39 -12.63 -1.95
CA ARG A 71 1.23 -13.91 -1.24
C ARG A 71 0.78 -15.01 -2.19
N ILE A 72 -0.17 -14.74 -3.07
CA ILE A 72 -0.62 -15.68 -4.11
C ILE A 72 0.56 -16.08 -5.02
N PHE A 73 1.38 -15.12 -5.44
CA PHE A 73 2.56 -15.40 -6.26
C PHE A 73 3.61 -16.27 -5.56
N VAL A 74 3.80 -16.08 -4.25
CA VAL A 74 4.71 -16.92 -3.44
C VAL A 74 4.15 -18.34 -3.31
N GLU A 75 2.85 -18.47 -3.08
CA GLU A 75 2.17 -19.77 -2.95
C GLU A 75 2.21 -20.54 -4.29
N ALA A 76 1.92 -19.85 -5.40
CA ALA A 76 1.94 -20.43 -6.75
C ALA A 76 3.35 -20.86 -7.21
N LYS A 77 4.41 -20.44 -6.52
CA LYS A 77 5.78 -20.85 -6.82
C LYS A 77 6.16 -22.23 -6.26
N GLU A 78 5.28 -22.88 -5.49
CA GLU A 78 5.43 -24.25 -4.96
C GLU A 78 6.84 -24.54 -4.41
N ARG A 79 7.46 -23.57 -3.73
CA ARG A 79 8.83 -23.77 -3.24
C ARG A 79 8.82 -24.70 -2.03
N PRO A 80 9.53 -25.84 -2.07
CA PRO A 80 9.59 -26.75 -0.93
C PRO A 80 10.17 -26.04 0.29
N ILE A 81 9.54 -26.25 1.45
CA ILE A 81 9.83 -25.57 2.72
C ILE A 81 11.25 -25.91 3.22
N TYR A 82 11.75 -27.08 2.84
CA TYR A 82 13.09 -27.54 3.15
C TYR A 82 13.61 -28.44 2.03
N ILE A 83 14.94 -28.55 1.94
CA ILE A 83 15.63 -29.52 1.10
C ILE A 83 16.35 -30.47 2.04
N VAL A 84 15.99 -31.75 2.01
CA VAL A 84 16.67 -32.78 2.82
C VAL A 84 18.06 -33.01 2.23
N ARG A 85 19.11 -32.72 3.01
CA ARG A 85 20.49 -32.84 2.53
C ARG A 85 21.08 -34.24 2.69
N LYS A 86 20.64 -34.99 3.71
CA LYS A 86 21.00 -36.39 3.95
C LYS A 86 19.98 -37.01 4.90
N LEU A 87 19.48 -38.19 4.56
CA LEU A 87 18.77 -39.08 5.48
C LEU A 87 19.82 -40.03 6.06
N HIS A 88 19.92 -40.10 7.39
CA HIS A 88 20.65 -41.18 8.05
C HIS A 88 19.62 -42.25 8.37
N GLU A 89 19.71 -43.37 7.66
CA GLU A 89 18.97 -44.58 8.01
C GLU A 89 19.67 -45.18 9.23
N ASN A 90 18.96 -45.26 10.36
CA ASN A 90 19.43 -46.05 11.49
C ASN A 90 19.28 -47.51 11.08
N SER A 91 20.38 -48.12 10.67
CA SER A 91 20.53 -49.57 10.69
C SER A 91 20.59 -50.02 12.16
N GLU A 92 19.42 -50.15 12.78
CA GLU A 92 19.26 -51.04 13.92
C GLU A 92 18.84 -52.41 13.36
N GLU A 93 19.78 -53.36 13.51
CA GLU A 93 19.77 -54.81 13.19
C GLU A 93 19.85 -55.25 11.71
#